data_AF-A0A926AID9-F1
#
_entry.id   AF-A0A926AID9-F1
#
_cell.length_a   1.000
_cell.length_b   1.000
_cell.length_c   1.000
_cell.angle_alpha   90.00
_cell.angle_beta   90.00
_cell.angle_gamma   90.00
#
_symmetry.space_group_name_H-M   'P 1'
#
loop_
_entity.id
_entity.type
_entity.pdbx_description
1 polymer ?
#
loop_
_entity_poly.entity_id
_entity_poly.type
_entity_poly.pdbx_seq_one_letter_code
_entity_poly.pdbx_strand_id
1 'polypeptide(L)' 'MLQAQQVEELVNLITSMSRELVIDQFRSYRASFPVDFTREYLEAQDIEQLRHLFLALCLQSQRMPELPTAA' A
#
# COMPACT_ATOMS: atom_id res chain seq x y z
N MET A 1 -11.30 13.44 0.53
CA MET A 1 -11.43 12.41 -0.52
C MET A 1 -10.31 12.62 -1.52
N LEU A 2 -9.73 11.54 -2.03
CA LEU A 2 -8.75 11.60 -3.10
C LEU A 2 -9.41 12.10 -4.38
N GLN A 3 -8.75 13.01 -5.08
CA GLN A 3 -9.17 13.47 -6.41
C GLN A 3 -8.77 12.43 -7.47
N ALA A 4 -9.42 12.44 -8.64
CA ALA A 4 -9.13 11.49 -9.72
C ALA A 4 -7.64 11.44 -10.09
N GLN A 5 -6.99 12.60 -10.19
CA GLN A 5 -5.56 12.71 -10.43
C GLN A 5 -4.71 11.99 -9.37
N GLN A 6 -5.10 12.13 -8.09
CA GLN A 6 -4.38 11.50 -6.98
C GLN A 6 -4.57 9.97 -6.99
N VAL A 7 -5.70 9.48 -7.50
CA VAL A 7 -5.92 8.04 -7.67
C VAL A 7 -5.01 7.48 -8.76
N GLU A 8 -4.84 8.18 -9.88
CA GLU A 8 -3.91 7.75 -10.93
C GLU A 8 -2.46 7.76 -10.44
N GLU A 9 -2.04 8.80 -9.73
CA GLU A 9 -0.73 8.89 -9.10
C GLU A 9 -0.50 7.76 -8.09
N LEU A 10 -1.52 7.43 -7.29
CA LEU A 10 -1.48 6.31 -6.36
C LEU A 10 -1.27 4.97 -7.07
N VAL A 11 -2.00 4.72 -8.16
CA VAL A 11 -1.85 3.50 -8.96
C VAL A 11 -0.45 3.41 -9.57
N ASN A 12 0.04 4.48 -10.17
CA ASN A 12 1.38 4.52 -10.75
C ASN A 12 2.46 4.31 -9.68
N LEU A 13 2.29 4.92 -8.51
CA LEU A 13 3.22 4.74 -7.40
C LEU A 13 3.25 3.28 -6.95
N ILE A 14 2.09 2.70 -6.62
CA ILE A 14 2.02 1.34 -6.07
C ILE A 14 2.53 0.29 -7.07
N THR A 15 2.23 0.45 -8.36
CA THR A 15 2.73 -0.46 -9.40
C THR A 15 4.25 -0.41 -9.55
N SER A 16 4.89 0.71 -9.19
CA SER A 16 6.35 0.83 -9.20
C SER A 16 7.04 0.23 -7.97
N MET A 17 6.32 -0.06 -6.88
CA MET A 17 6.91 -0.50 -5.61
C MET A 17 7.41 -1.95 -5.70
N SER A 18 8.59 -2.22 -5.13
CA SER A 18 9.06 -3.61 -4.95
C SER A 18 8.24 -4.35 -3.89
N ARG A 19 8.34 -5.67 -3.86
CA ARG A 19 7.69 -6.52 -2.85
C ARG A 19 8.07 -6.07 -1.44
N GLU A 20 9.36 -5.87 -1.18
CA GLU A 20 9.88 -5.49 0.14
C GLU A 20 9.28 -4.16 0.60
N LEU A 21 9.21 -3.18 -0.32
CA LEU A 21 8.66 -1.87 -0.02
C LEU A 21 7.16 -1.93 0.28
N VAL A 22 6.38 -2.72 -0.47
CA VAL A 22 4.94 -2.90 -0.20
C VAL A 22 4.72 -3.58 1.16
N ILE A 23 5.50 -4.60 1.48
CA ILE A 23 5.41 -5.28 2.78
C ILE A 23 5.75 -4.32 3.92
N ASP A 24 6.80 -3.51 3.78
CA ASP A 24 7.18 -2.51 4.78
C ASP A 24 6.08 -1.45 4.98
N GLN A 25 5.46 -1.02 3.89
CA GLN A 25 4.30 -0.13 3.94
C GLN A 25 3.12 -0.77 4.68
N PHE A 26 2.77 -2.04 4.41
CA PHE A 26 1.71 -2.72 5.17
C PHE A 26 2.00 -2.73 6.69
N ARG A 27 3.25 -2.93 7.09
CA ARG A 27 3.65 -3.00 8.50
C ARG A 27 3.68 -1.64 9.19
N SER A 28 3.96 -0.58 8.45
CA SER A 28 3.99 0.80 8.96
C SER A 28 2.63 1.52 8.82
N TYR A 29 1.68 0.94 8.09
CA TYR A 29 0.41 1.57 7.77
C TYR A 29 -0.47 1.79 9.01
N ARG A 30 -0.82 3.04 9.28
CA ARG A 30 -1.77 3.41 10.34
C ARG A 30 -3.17 3.58 9.79
N ALA A 31 -3.88 2.47 9.64
CA ALA A 31 -5.29 2.46 9.29
C ALA A 31 -6.18 2.87 10.47
N SER A 32 -7.37 3.42 10.19
CA SER A 32 -8.43 3.64 11.17
C SER A 32 -9.26 2.39 11.46
N PHE A 33 -8.88 1.25 10.86
CA PHE A 33 -9.54 -0.04 11.01
C PHE A 33 -8.47 -1.15 11.18
N PRO A 34 -8.83 -2.32 11.73
CA PRO A 34 -7.89 -3.42 11.90
C PRO A 34 -7.40 -3.92 10.55
N VAL A 35 -6.09 -3.85 10.33
CA VAL A 35 -5.40 -4.45 9.18
C VAL A 35 -4.51 -5.53 9.76
N ASP A 36 -5.01 -6.75 9.79
CA ASP A 36 -4.35 -7.88 10.44
C ASP A 36 -3.75 -8.82 9.37
N PHE A 37 -2.67 -8.36 8.76
CA PHE A 37 -1.88 -9.17 7.83
C PHE A 37 -0.62 -9.65 8.53
N THR A 38 -0.50 -10.97 8.70
CA THR A 38 0.74 -11.54 9.24
C THR A 38 1.86 -11.44 8.22
N ARG A 39 3.11 -11.49 8.71
CA ARG A 39 4.28 -11.48 7.84
C ARG A 39 4.26 -12.65 6.87
N GLU A 40 3.93 -13.84 7.36
CA GLU A 40 3.88 -15.07 6.59
C GLU A 40 2.83 -14.99 5.49
N TYR A 41 1.68 -14.38 5.78
CA TYR A 41 0.64 -14.13 4.78
C TYR A 41 1.17 -13.23 3.66
N LEU A 42 1.77 -12.09 4.02
CA LEU A 42 2.31 -11.12 3.06
C LEU A 42 3.45 -11.70 2.21
N GLU A 43 4.35 -12.48 2.81
CA GLU A 43 5.45 -13.12 2.10
C GLU A 43 4.96 -14.22 1.14
N ALA A 44 3.85 -14.89 1.46
CA ALA A 44 3.26 -15.93 0.62
C ALA A 44 2.47 -15.41 -0.59
N GLN A 45 2.02 -14.15 -0.58
CA GLN A 45 1.24 -13.60 -1.70
C GLN A 45 2.11 -13.28 -2.91
N ASP A 46 1.49 -13.25 -4.10
CA ASP A 46 2.10 -12.66 -5.30
C ASP A 46 2.22 -11.13 -5.17
N ILE A 47 3.25 -10.56 -5.81
CA ILE A 47 3.51 -9.11 -5.73
C ILE A 47 2.34 -8.28 -6.27
N GLU A 48 1.69 -8.73 -7.35
CA GLU A 48 0.53 -8.06 -7.90
C GLU A 48 -0.64 -8.05 -6.91
N GLN A 49 -0.84 -9.15 -6.18
CA GLN A 49 -1.89 -9.23 -5.16
C GLN A 49 -1.58 -8.31 -3.97
N LEU A 50 -0.31 -8.24 -3.53
CA LEU A 50 0.11 -7.30 -2.49
C LEU A 50 -0.15 -5.86 -2.90
N ARG A 51 0.22 -5.48 -4.13
CA ARG A 51 -0.03 -4.14 -4.68
C ARG A 51 -1.53 -3.82 -4.73
N HIS A 52 -2.35 -4.76 -5.19
CA HIS A 52 -3.81 -4.58 -5.24
C HIS A 52 -4.42 -4.41 -3.85
N LEU A 53 -4.03 -5.24 -2.87
CA LEU A 53 -4.50 -5.12 -1.49
C LEU A 53 -4.10 -3.76 -0.89
N PHE A 54 -2.88 -3.31 -1.16
CA PHE A 54 -2.39 -2.04 -0.63
C PHE A 54 -3.07 -0.83 -1.29
N LEU A 55 -3.35 -0.91 -2.59
CA LEU A 55 -4.14 0.08 -3.31
C LEU A 55 -5.55 0.21 -2.72
N ALA A 56 -6.23 -0.92 -2.50
CA ALA A 56 -7.55 -0.93 -1.87
C ALA A 56 -7.51 -0.29 -0.46
N LEU A 57 -6.47 -0.56 0.32
CA LEU A 57 -6.26 0.03 1.64
C LEU A 57 -6.13 1.56 1.59
N CYS A 58 -5.34 2.07 0.64
CA CYS A 58 -5.13 3.50 0.43
C CYS A 58 -6.41 4.20 -0.04
N LEU A 59 -7.15 3.58 -0.96
CA LEU A 59 -8.45 4.08 -1.44
C LEU A 59 -9.49 4.11 -0.32
N GLN A 60 -9.61 3.04 0.46
CA GLN A 60 -10.55 2.96 1.58
C GLN A 60 -10.25 4.03 2.63
N SER A 61 -8.97 4.25 2.92
CA SER A 61 -8.54 5.25 3.90
C SER A 61 -8.48 6.67 3.34
N GLN A 62 -8.69 6.83 2.03
CA GLN A 62 -8.57 8.11 1.31
C GLN A 62 -7.22 8.80 1.56
N ARG A 63 -6.13 8.02 1.56
CA ARG A 63 -4.77 8.46 1.89
C ARG A 63 -3.75 7.98 0.88
N MET A 64 -2.77 8.84 0.60
CA MET A 64 -1.55 8.45 -0.10
C MET A 64 -0.60 7.74 0.88
N PRO A 65 0.18 6.75 0.42
CA PRO A 65 1.22 6.15 1.23
C PRO A 65 2.32 7.16 1.54
N GLU A 66 2.81 7.14 2.77
CA GLU A 66 3.97 7.93 3.18
C GLU A 66 5.22 7.18 2.72
N LEU A 67 5.77 7.58 1.57
CA LEU A 67 7.03 7.00 1.12
C LEU A 67 8.14 7.40 2.10
N PRO A 68 9.00 6.45 2.52
CA PRO A 68 10.20 6.82 3.27
C PRO A 68 11.00 7.80 2.41
N THR A 69 11.13 9.03 2.89
CA THR A 69 11.96 10.04 2.24
C THR A 69 13.37 9.47 2.24
N ALA A 70 13.94 9.20 1.06
CA ALA A 70 15.34 8.81 0.97
C ALA A 70 16.16 9.93 1.63
N ALA A 71 16.79 9.59 2.76
CA ALA A 71 17.71 10.47 3.47
C ALA A 71 19.02 10.65 2.69
#